data_AF-A0A5K1I6I7-F1
#
_entry.id   AF-A0A5K1I6I7-F1
#
_cell.length_a   1.000
_cell.length_b   1.000
_cell.length_c   1.000
_cell.angle_alpha   90.00
_cell.angle_beta   90.00
_cell.angle_gamma   90.00
#
_symmetry.space_group_name_H-M   'P 1'
#
loop_
_entity.id
_entity.type
_entity.pdbx_description
1 polymer ?
#
loop_
_entity_poly.entity_id
_entity_poly.type
_entity_poly.pdbx_seq_one_letter_code
_entity_poly.pdbx_strand_id
1 'polypeptide(L)' 'AVLILPEGFELAPPDRISPEMKEKMGNLSFQSYRPNKKNILVVGLFL' A
#
# COMPACT_ATOMS: atom_id res chain seq x y z
N ALA A 1 -9.73 -2.37 -4.83
CA ALA A 1 -8.82 -2.99 -5.82
C ALA A 1 -7.84 -3.92 -5.12
N VAL A 2 -7.25 -4.88 -5.83
CA VAL A 2 -6.22 -5.78 -5.29
C VAL A 2 -4.94 -5.61 -6.12
N LEU A 3 -3.82 -5.36 -5.44
CA LEU A 3 -2.50 -5.25 -6.03
C LEU A 3 -1.69 -6.49 -5.69
N ILE A 4 -1.12 -7.15 -6.70
CA ILE A 4 -0.27 -8.33 -6.56
C ILE A 4 1.11 -7.96 -7.08
N LEU A 5 2.08 -7.89 -6.17
CA LEU A 5 3.46 -7.54 -6.48
C LEU A 5 4.36 -8.79 -6.51
N PRO A 6 5.51 -8.75 -7.21
CA PRO A 6 6.51 -9.81 -7.17
C PRO A 6 6.99 -10.10 -5.73
N GLU A 7 7.56 -11.29 -5.52
CA GLU A 7 8.16 -11.60 -4.21
C GLU A 7 9.31 -10.64 -3.88
N GLY A 8 9.42 -10.29 -2.60
CA GLY A 8 10.38 -9.29 -2.11
C GLY A 8 9.89 -7.84 -2.18
N PHE A 9 8.76 -7.56 -2.82
CA PHE A 9 8.14 -6.23 -2.80
C PHE A 9 7.19 -6.07 -1.61
N GLU A 10 7.24 -4.88 -1.00
CA GLU A 10 6.32 -4.47 0.06
C GLU A 10 5.99 -2.97 -0.07
N LEU A 11 5.00 -2.51 0.70
CA LEU A 11 4.69 -1.09 0.79
C LEU A 11 5.90 -0.31 1.28
N ALA A 12 6.18 0.80 0.61
CA ALA A 12 7.19 1.74 1.07
C ALA A 12 6.80 2.26 2.47
N PRO A 13 7.76 2.33 3.41
CA PRO A 13 7.52 2.95 4.69
C PRO A 13 7.17 4.44 4.49
N PRO A 14 6.32 5.03 5.36
CA PRO A 14 5.81 6.38 5.18
C PRO A 14 6.91 7.45 5.15
N ASP A 15 8.06 7.17 5.77
CA ASP A 15 9.22 8.07 5.80
C ASP A 15 9.91 8.19 4.42
N ARG A 16 9.79 7.17 3.55
CA ARG A 16 10.38 7.16 2.21
C ARG A 16 9.51 7.75 1.10
N ILE A 17 8.29 8.20 1.44
CA ILE A 17 7.34 8.75 0.47
C ILE A 17 7.41 10.27 0.52
N SER A 18 7.75 10.89 -0.62
CA SER A 18 7.78 12.34 -0.77
C SER A 18 6.41 12.98 -0.47
N PRO A 19 6.37 14.24 0.03
CA PRO A 19 5.12 14.93 0.35
C PRO A 19 4.12 14.95 -0.81
N GLU A 20 4.58 15.21 -2.03
CA GLU A 20 3.72 15.23 -3.23
C GLU A 20 3.03 13.87 -3.48
N MET A 21 3.74 12.76 -3.28
CA MET A 21 3.16 11.43 -3.46
C MET A 21 2.16 11.09 -2.35
N LYS A 22 2.40 11.56 -1.13
CA LYS A 22 1.43 11.40 -0.02
C LYS A 22 0.13 12.13 -0.32
N GLU A 23 0.19 13.35 -0.84
CA GLU A 23 -1.00 14.10 -1.24
C GLU A 23 -1.78 13.39 -2.35
N LYS A 24 -1.09 12.83 -3.35
CA LYS A 24 -1.73 12.04 -4.43
C LYS A 24 -2.37 10.74 -3.92
N MET A 25 -1.82 10.13 -2.87
CA MET A 25 -2.39 8.93 -2.24
C MET A 25 -3.65 9.25 -1.40
N GLY A 26 -3.79 10.47 -0.88
CA GLY A 26 -4.99 10.95 -0.20
C GLY A 26 -5.54 9.98 0.85
N ASN A 27 -6.82 9.62 0.72
CA ASN A 27 -7.55 8.77 1.68
C ASN A 27 -7.51 7.27 1.32
N LEU A 28 -6.59 6.87 0.42
CA LEU A 28 -6.43 5.47 0.06
C LEU A 28 -5.74 4.71 1.19
N SER A 29 -6.41 3.66 1.64
CA SER A 29 -5.87 2.71 2.60
C SER A 29 -5.33 1.47 1.91
N PHE A 30 -4.21 1.00 2.42
CA PHE A 30 -3.56 -0.21 1.97
C PHE A 30 -3.52 -1.21 3.13
N GLN A 31 -4.14 -2.36 2.92
CA GLN A 31 -4.12 -3.46 3.89
C GLN A 31 -3.46 -4.69 3.27
N SER A 32 -2.70 -5.43 4.06
CA SER A 32 -2.17 -6.72 3.60
C SER A 32 -3.32 -7.70 3.47
N TYR A 33 -3.38 -8.45 2.36
CA TYR A 33 -4.42 -9.45 2.15
C TYR A 33 -4.33 -10.62 3.15
N ARG A 34 -3.11 -10.96 3.60
CA ARG A 34 -2.84 -11.96 4.65
C ARG A 34 -1.64 -11.54 5.50
N PRO A 35 -1.56 -11.94 6.79
CA PRO A 35 -0.48 -11.52 7.70
C PRO A 35 0.94 -11.82 7.20
N ASN A 36 1.14 -12.97 6.54
CA ASN A 36 2.46 -13.43 6.09
C ASN A 36 2.77 -13.07 4.63
N LYS A 37 1.88 -12.35 3.92
CA LYS A 37 2.06 -11.97 2.51
C LYS A 37 1.97 -10.47 2.33
N LYS A 38 3.11 -9.79 2.44
CA LYS A 38 3.24 -8.34 2.30
C LYS A 38 3.12 -7.81 0.88
N ASN A 39 3.32 -8.68 -0.12
CA ASN A 39 3.29 -8.33 -1.54
C ASN A 39 1.88 -8.33 -2.15
N ILE A 40 0.86 -8.73 -1.38
CA ILE A 40 -0.54 -8.73 -1.83
C ILE A 40 -1.31 -7.72 -0.99
N LEU A 41 -1.79 -6.66 -1.64
CA LEU A 41 -2.38 -5.50 -0.99
C LEU A 41 -3.82 -5.31 -1.44
N VAL A 42 -4.71 -5.08 -0.48
CA VAL A 42 -6.06 -4.60 -0.70
C VAL A 42 -6.02 -3.08 -0.61
N VAL A 43 -6.48 -2.42 -1.67
CA VAL A 43 -6.54 -0.96 -1.77
C VAL A 43 -7.99 -0.51 -1.82
N GLY A 44 -8.36 0.41 -0.95
CA GLY A 44 -9.72 0.95 -0.89
C GLY A 44 -9.77 2.32 -0.22
N LEU A 45 -10.92 2.97 -0.33
CA LEU A 45 -11.21 4.18 0.42
C LEU A 45 -11.35 3.81 1.89
N PHE A 46 -10.68 4.53 2.78
CA PHE A 46 -10.95 4.44 4.21
C PHE A 46 -12.33 5.06 4.47
N LEU A 47 -13.31 4.22 4.79
CA LEU A 47 -14.61 4.62 5.33
C LEU A 47 -14.66 4.25 6.81
#